data_AF-A0A9W5XHV8-F1
#
_entry.id   AF-A0A9W5XHV8-F1
#
_cell.length_a   1.000
_cell.length_b   1.000
_cell.length_c   1.000
_cell.angle_alpha   90.00
_cell.angle_beta   90.00
_cell.angle_gamma   90.00
#
_symmetry.space_group_name_H-M   'P 1'
#
loop_
_entity.id
_entity.type
_entity.pdbx_description
1 polymer ?
#
loop_
_entity_poly.entity_id
_entity_poly.type
_entity_poly.pdbx_seq_one_letter_code
_entity_poly.pdbx_strand_id
1 'polypeptide(L)' 'MQRMARMNPSERASAPEDAEEVMSFLAGPGRWVNGQIVYANGGAA' A
#
# COMPACT_ATOMS: atom_id res chain seq x y z
N MET A 1 -10.87 10.86 -7.81
CA MET A 1 -9.57 10.39 -8.34
C MET A 1 -8.48 11.47 -8.31
N GLN A 2 -8.64 12.66 -8.91
CA GLN A 2 -7.56 13.66 -9.00
C GLN A 2 -6.96 14.13 -7.65
N ARG A 3 -7.74 14.18 -6.56
CA ARG A 3 -7.25 14.60 -5.24
C ARG A 3 -6.41 13.53 -4.52
N MET A 4 -6.64 12.25 -4.82
CA MET A 4 -5.85 11.14 -4.25
C MET A 4 -4.51 10.98 -4.96
N ALA A 5 -4.45 11.19 -6.27
CA ALA A 5 -3.20 11.14 -7.05
C ALA A 5 -2.15 12.16 -6.57
N ARG A 6 -2.59 13.33 -6.08
CA ARG A 6 -1.69 14.40 -5.58
C ARG A 6 -1.09 14.13 -4.20
N MET A 7 -1.59 13.14 -3.47
CA MET A 7 -1.01 12.76 -2.18
C MET A 7 0.09 11.73 -2.35
N ASN A 8 0.14 11.01 -3.47
CA ASN A 8 1.20 10.07 -3.79
C ASN A 8 2.42 10.85 -4.33
N PRO A 9 3.61 10.75 -3.71
CA PRO A 9 4.86 11.36 -4.21
C PRO A 9 5.19 11.02 -5.67
N SER A 10 4.69 9.90 -6.18
CA SER A 10 4.85 9.49 -7.59
C SER A 10 3.84 10.13 -8.56
N GLU A 11 2.97 11.01 -8.07
CA GLU A 11 1.87 11.69 -8.79
C GLU A 11 0.92 10.74 -9.55
N ARG A 12 1.00 9.44 -9.28
CA ARG A 12 0.20 8.39 -9.88
C ARG A 12 -1.01 8.06 -9.02
N ALA A 13 -2.16 7.84 -9.66
CA ALA A 13 -3.30 7.22 -8.99
C ALA A 13 -2.96 5.77 -8.63
N SER A 14 -3.07 5.42 -7.34
CA SER A 14 -2.90 4.04 -6.89
C SER A 14 -3.97 3.14 -7.50
N ALA A 15 -3.56 1.93 -7.86
CA ALA A 15 -4.39 0.84 -8.37
C ALA A 15 -4.35 -0.33 -7.36
N PRO A 16 -5.36 -1.22 -7.33
CA PRO A 16 -5.41 -2.35 -6.40
C PRO A 16 -4.14 -3.22 -6.44
N GLU A 17 -3.57 -3.39 -7.63
CA GLU A 17 -2.40 -4.21 -7.90
C GLU A 17 -1.15 -3.68 -7.18
N ASP A 18 -1.11 -2.39 -6.86
CA ASP A 18 0.03 -1.75 -6.18
C ASP A 18 0.22 -2.24 -4.73
N ALA A 19 -0.83 -2.82 -4.13
CA ALA A 19 -0.78 -3.38 -2.78
C ALA A 19 -0.74 -4.91 -2.76
N GLU A 20 -0.80 -5.58 -3.92
CA GLU A 20 -0.88 -7.05 -4.00
C GLU A 20 0.35 -7.73 -3.40
N GLU A 21 1.55 -7.19 -3.63
CA GLU A 21 2.77 -7.76 -3.07
C GLU A 21 2.76 -7.70 -1.53
N VAL A 22 2.28 -6.58 -0.96
CA VAL A 22 2.12 -6.41 0.49
C VAL A 22 1.11 -7.41 1.03
N MET A 23 -0.03 -7.58 0.36
CA MET A 23 -1.05 -8.56 0.78
C MET A 23 -0.52 -10.00 0.70
N SER A 24 0.16 -10.35 -0.39
CA SER A 24 0.77 -11.67 -0.59
C SER A 24 1.82 -11.98 0.46
N PHE A 25 2.67 -11.00 0.79
CA PHE A 25 3.64 -11.13 1.86
C PHE A 25 2.97 -11.38 3.22
N LEU A 26 1.97 -10.56 3.58
CA LEU A 26 1.27 -10.69 4.87
C LEU A 26 0.48 -11.99 4.98
N ALA A 27 -0.12 -12.47 3.89
CA ALA A 27 -0.84 -13.74 3.85
C ALA A 27 0.09 -14.98 3.85
N GLY A 28 1.36 -14.80 3.46
CA GLY A 28 2.34 -15.89 3.34
C GLY A 28 3.53 -15.69 4.29
N PRO A 29 4.71 -15.24 3.79
CA PRO A 29 5.94 -15.15 4.57
C PRO A 29 5.87 -14.32 5.87
N GLY A 30 4.96 -13.36 5.98
CA GLY A 30 4.80 -12.45 7.12
C GLY A 30 4.24 -13.08 8.40
N ARG A 31 4.53 -14.37 8.66
CA ARG A 31 3.90 -15.21 9.70
C ARG A 31 4.01 -14.66 11.13
N TRP A 32 4.97 -13.77 11.38
CA TRP A 32 5.20 -13.17 12.70
C TRP A 32 4.79 -11.69 12.80
N VAL A 33 4.13 -11.17 11.77
CA VAL A 33 3.56 -9.81 11.78
C VAL A 33 2.13 -9.89 12.31
N ASN A 34 1.88 -9.26 13.45
CA ASN A 34 0.57 -9.24 14.09
C ASN A 34 0.29 -7.88 14.72
N GLY A 35 -0.97 -7.47 14.73
CA GLY A 35 -1.43 -6.24 15.40
C GLY A 35 -1.01 -4.94 14.72
N GLN A 36 -0.47 -5.00 13.50
CA GLN A 36 -0.01 -3.81 12.77
C GLN A 36 -1.07 -3.32 11.77
N ILE A 37 -1.13 -2.00 11.61
CA ILE A 37 -1.82 -1.35 10.49
C ILE A 37 -0.74 -0.88 9.51
N VAL A 38 -0.76 -1.42 8.29
CA VAL A 38 0.23 -1.13 7.25
C VAL A 38 -0.40 -0.25 6.18
N TYR A 39 0.19 0.91 5.90
CA TYR A 39 -0.25 1.83 4.86
C TYR A 39 0.58 1.67 3.59
N ALA A 40 0.07 0.91 2.61
CA ALA A 40 0.65 0.79 1.28
C ALA A 40 0.13 1.91 0.37
N ASN A 41 0.60 3.15 0.59
CA ASN A 41 0.04 4.34 -0.04
C ASN A 41 1.03 5.13 -0.92
N GLY A 42 2.21 4.56 -1.20
CA GLY A 42 3.23 5.19 -2.03
C GLY A 42 4.03 6.30 -1.35
N GLY A 43 3.90 6.49 -0.03
CA GLY A 43 4.55 7.58 0.71
C GLY A 43 3.67 8.83 0.85
N ALA A 44 2.37 8.68 0.60
CA ALA A 44 1.39 9.70 0.93
C ALA A 44 1.33 9.90 2.45
N ALA A 45 1.72 11.09 2.91
CA ALA A 45 1.62 11.53 4.30
C ALA A 45 0.50 12.58 4.44
#